data_AF-A0A6G1L353-F1
#
_entry.id   AF-A0A6G1L353-F1
#
_cell.length_a   1.000
_cell.length_b   1.000
_cell.length_c   1.000
_cell.angle_alpha   90.00
_cell.angle_beta   90.00
_cell.angle_gamma   90.00
#
_symmetry.space_group_name_H-M   'P 1'
#
loop_
_entity.id
_entity.type
_entity.pdbx_description
1 polymer ?
#
loop_
_entity_poly.entity_id
_entity_poly.type
_entity_poly.pdbx_seq_one_letter_code
_entity_poly.pdbx_strand_id
1 'polypeptide(L)'
;MLFSLLALSSLAAAAPMPVTETVKTQYKYFLEFQYSNKFLTVGDTALFAAIWEKGFAAGDVAGIDTDDSYTQYGFENMCIQEGSKPDLNVQIKMNGKWGVIEDMDGLLTRDQLVHAMWDMLQKVQEEDGIVWRQCASAVFGLDDRPDAVCGKFRPTQCLCRKTGGDGGYDADRCMDKVSGYRIPSEMELNIYNMDGSLRADTLTVTVASRQIVEAAAPGCGKLGAVAEVAMAMIPEFGKTFSDQVKILCRH
;
A
#
# COMPACT_ATOMS: atom_id res chain seq x y z
N MET A 1 5.04 72.56 -10.25
CA MET A 1 4.37 72.16 -11.51
C MET A 1 4.96 70.79 -11.86
N LEU A 2 4.51 69.65 -11.32
CA LEU A 2 3.22 68.96 -11.43
C LEU A 2 2.78 68.63 -12.88
N PHE A 3 2.53 67.32 -13.08
CA PHE A 3 1.92 66.55 -14.18
C PHE A 3 2.89 65.68 -14.99
N SER A 4 3.11 64.41 -14.61
CA SER A 4 2.25 63.21 -14.79
C SER A 4 1.91 62.90 -16.25
N LEU A 5 2.55 61.86 -16.79
CA LEU A 5 2.19 61.19 -18.03
C LEU A 5 1.83 59.73 -17.72
N LEU A 6 0.58 59.39 -18.01
CA LEU A 6 -0.06 58.11 -17.76
C LEU A 6 0.57 56.98 -18.60
N ALA A 7 0.87 55.86 -17.95
CA ALA A 7 0.94 54.56 -18.60
C ALA A 7 -0.45 53.90 -18.51
N LEU A 8 -1.14 53.75 -19.65
CA LEU A 8 -2.27 52.84 -19.76
C LEU A 8 -1.72 51.42 -19.99
N SER A 9 -1.87 50.55 -19.00
CA SER A 9 -1.76 49.10 -19.18
C SER A 9 -3.13 48.48 -18.93
N SER A 10 -3.65 47.89 -20.00
CA SER A 10 -4.94 47.20 -20.11
C SER A 10 -5.11 46.08 -19.08
N LEU A 11 -6.13 46.20 -18.23
CA LEU A 11 -6.71 45.07 -17.52
C LEU A 11 -7.49 44.21 -18.53
N ALA A 12 -6.93 43.06 -18.90
CA ALA A 12 -7.73 41.96 -19.43
C ALA A 12 -8.56 41.39 -18.27
N ALA A 13 -9.84 41.73 -18.21
CA ALA A 13 -10.79 41.10 -17.30
C ALA A 13 -10.92 39.63 -17.72
N ALA A 14 -10.33 38.72 -16.95
CA ALA A 14 -10.61 37.30 -17.05
C ALA A 14 -12.09 37.10 -16.70
N ALA A 15 -12.91 36.77 -17.70
CA ALA A 15 -14.28 36.36 -17.47
C ALA A 15 -14.26 35.12 -16.55
N PRO A 16 -15.05 35.09 -15.45
CA PRO A 16 -15.18 33.89 -14.65
C PRO A 16 -15.78 32.79 -15.53
N MET A 17 -15.04 31.70 -15.68
CA MET A 17 -15.56 30.50 -16.34
C MET A 17 -16.79 30.00 -15.55
N PRO A 18 -17.84 29.52 -16.21
CA PRO A 18 -18.98 28.94 -15.53
C PRO A 18 -18.51 27.76 -14.68
N VAL A 19 -18.68 27.88 -13.36
CA VAL A 19 -18.56 26.74 -12.45
C VAL A 19 -19.70 25.81 -12.83
N THR A 20 -19.36 24.73 -13.51
CA THR A 20 -20.28 23.62 -13.76
C THR A 20 -20.75 23.12 -12.39
N GLU A 21 -22.02 23.36 -12.05
CA GLU A 21 -22.66 22.72 -10.91
C GLU A 21 -22.53 21.21 -11.09
N THR A 22 -21.70 20.59 -10.26
CA THR A 22 -21.53 19.16 -10.15
C THR A 22 -22.88 18.57 -9.77
N VAL A 23 -23.43 17.71 -10.64
CA VAL A 23 -24.57 16.86 -10.33
C VAL A 23 -24.24 16.10 -9.04
N LYS A 24 -24.87 16.49 -7.92
CA LYS A 24 -24.87 15.70 -6.69
C LYS A 24 -25.63 14.41 -6.99
N THR A 25 -24.95 13.39 -7.50
CA THR A 25 -25.32 12.03 -7.14
C THR A 25 -25.14 11.93 -5.63
N GLN A 26 -26.24 12.04 -4.89
CA GLN A 26 -26.21 11.98 -3.43
C GLN A 26 -25.98 10.51 -3.06
N TYR A 27 -24.71 10.10 -3.03
CA TYR A 27 -24.28 8.79 -2.56
C TYR A 27 -24.96 8.48 -1.21
N LYS A 28 -25.27 7.21 -0.94
CA LYS A 28 -25.86 6.80 0.36
C LYS A 28 -24.78 6.59 1.41
N TYR A 29 -23.61 6.12 0.97
CA TYR A 29 -22.51 5.72 1.85
C TYR A 29 -21.17 6.31 1.41
N PHE A 30 -20.23 6.40 2.34
CA PHE A 30 -18.83 6.67 2.05
C PHE A 30 -17.94 5.68 2.81
N LEU A 31 -16.72 5.49 2.31
CA LEU A 31 -15.70 4.69 2.99
C LEU A 31 -14.75 5.58 3.78
N GLU A 32 -14.38 5.09 4.95
CA GLU A 32 -13.30 5.66 5.75
C GLU A 32 -12.24 4.59 5.95
N PHE A 33 -11.03 4.90 5.48
CA PHE A 33 -9.84 4.09 5.66
C PHE A 33 -9.00 4.67 6.77
N GLN A 34 -8.73 3.85 7.77
CA GLN A 34 -7.90 4.18 8.92
C GLN A 34 -6.70 3.26 8.95
N TYR A 35 -5.54 3.77 9.32
CA TYR A 35 -4.34 2.94 9.46
C TYR A 35 -3.41 3.47 10.54
N SER A 36 -2.62 2.57 11.14
CA SER A 36 -1.63 2.97 12.15
C SER A 36 -0.43 3.68 11.51
N ASN A 37 0.14 4.64 12.22
CA ASN A 37 1.44 5.24 11.88
C ASN A 37 2.63 4.31 12.13
N LYS A 38 2.39 3.06 12.54
CA LYS A 38 3.41 2.08 12.85
C LYS A 38 3.58 1.14 11.66
N PHE A 39 4.54 1.46 10.81
CA PHE A 39 4.87 0.64 9.65
C PHE A 39 5.77 -0.53 10.06
N LEU A 40 5.42 -1.72 9.57
CA LEU A 40 6.12 -2.97 9.80
C LEU A 40 6.65 -3.51 8.49
N THR A 41 7.91 -3.95 8.51
CA THR A 41 8.53 -4.64 7.38
C THR A 41 7.86 -5.97 7.13
N VAL A 42 7.45 -6.19 5.89
CA VAL A 42 6.87 -7.45 5.42
C VAL A 42 7.75 -8.15 4.38
N GLY A 43 8.93 -7.61 4.09
CA GLY A 43 9.91 -8.25 3.20
C GLY A 43 9.30 -8.53 1.82
N ASP A 44 9.59 -9.69 1.27
CA ASP A 44 9.05 -10.17 -0.01
C ASP A 44 7.69 -10.90 0.10
N THR A 45 6.92 -10.66 1.18
CA THR A 45 5.57 -11.21 1.30
C THR A 45 4.72 -10.84 0.09
N ALA A 46 4.11 -11.86 -0.54
CA ALA A 46 3.15 -11.65 -1.63
C ALA A 46 1.83 -11.07 -1.09
N LEU A 47 1.81 -9.76 -0.82
CA LEU A 47 0.69 -9.07 -0.18
C LEU A 47 -0.63 -9.21 -0.95
N PHE A 48 -0.58 -9.27 -2.29
CA PHE A 48 -1.77 -9.50 -3.12
C PHE A 48 -2.41 -10.85 -2.78
N ALA A 49 -1.62 -11.93 -2.75
CA ALA A 49 -2.12 -13.23 -2.36
C ALA A 49 -2.61 -13.25 -0.90
N ALA A 50 -1.84 -12.63 -0.01
CA ALA A 50 -2.10 -12.68 1.43
C ALA A 50 -3.32 -11.86 1.90
N ILE A 51 -3.69 -10.79 1.17
CA ILE A 51 -4.79 -9.89 1.56
C ILE A 51 -5.91 -9.94 0.54
N TRP A 52 -5.64 -9.70 -0.74
CA TRP A 52 -6.68 -9.68 -1.77
C TRP A 52 -7.23 -11.08 -2.02
N GLU A 53 -6.41 -12.01 -2.53
CA GLU A 53 -6.91 -13.35 -2.91
C GLU A 53 -7.50 -14.08 -1.71
N LYS A 54 -6.84 -13.98 -0.54
CA LYS A 54 -7.35 -14.51 0.72
C LYS A 54 -8.67 -13.87 1.15
N GLY A 55 -8.83 -12.55 1.00
CA GLY A 55 -10.05 -11.84 1.34
C GLY A 55 -11.26 -12.35 0.56
N PHE A 56 -11.08 -12.55 -0.75
CA PHE A 56 -12.12 -13.10 -1.62
C PHE A 56 -12.37 -14.60 -1.38
N ALA A 57 -11.32 -15.38 -1.08
CA ALA A 57 -11.44 -16.82 -0.95
C ALA A 57 -12.01 -17.26 0.41
N ALA A 58 -11.68 -16.56 1.49
CA ALA A 58 -12.06 -16.95 2.85
C ALA A 58 -13.29 -16.20 3.38
N GLY A 59 -13.62 -15.02 2.84
CA GLY A 59 -14.78 -14.25 3.25
C GLY A 59 -16.08 -14.82 2.67
N ASP A 60 -17.14 -14.86 3.48
CA ASP A 60 -18.47 -15.31 3.10
C ASP A 60 -19.48 -14.14 3.01
N VAL A 61 -20.78 -14.43 3.09
CA VAL A 61 -21.87 -13.43 3.04
C VAL A 61 -21.96 -12.55 4.29
N ALA A 62 -21.35 -12.95 5.41
CA ALA A 62 -21.52 -12.30 6.71
C ALA A 62 -20.19 -11.75 7.26
N GLY A 63 -19.04 -12.28 6.84
CA GLY A 63 -17.75 -11.79 7.30
C GLY A 63 -16.56 -12.63 6.87
N ILE A 64 -15.43 -12.34 7.52
CA ILE A 64 -14.17 -13.05 7.39
C ILE A 64 -13.46 -13.08 8.73
N ASP A 65 -12.78 -14.18 9.02
CA ASP A 65 -11.85 -14.29 10.14
C ASP A 65 -10.69 -15.21 9.73
N THR A 66 -9.50 -14.63 9.61
CA THR A 66 -8.29 -15.33 9.16
C THR A 66 -7.10 -14.92 10.01
N ASP A 67 -6.16 -15.85 10.18
CA ASP A 67 -4.90 -15.65 10.88
C ASP A 67 -3.83 -16.49 10.18
N ASP A 68 -3.18 -15.89 9.18
CA ASP A 68 -2.18 -16.55 8.34
C ASP A 68 -0.76 -16.08 8.72
N SER A 69 0.20 -16.99 8.68
CA SER A 69 1.61 -16.69 8.93
C SER A 69 2.48 -17.03 7.71
N TYR A 70 3.41 -16.15 7.41
CA TYR A 70 4.31 -16.21 6.27
C TYR A 70 5.76 -16.07 6.75
N THR A 71 6.61 -16.98 6.31
CA THR A 71 8.04 -16.95 6.61
C THR A 71 8.77 -16.48 5.34
N GLN A 72 9.37 -15.30 5.41
CA GLN A 72 9.82 -14.51 4.26
C GLN A 72 11.22 -13.93 4.48
N TYR A 73 11.81 -13.37 3.43
CA TYR A 73 13.11 -12.73 3.50
C TYR A 73 12.95 -11.24 3.80
N GLY A 74 13.52 -10.82 4.92
CA GLY A 74 13.55 -9.45 5.38
C GLY A 74 14.83 -8.73 4.98
N PHE A 75 15.03 -7.55 5.58
CA PHE A 75 16.15 -6.68 5.28
C PHE A 75 17.52 -7.32 5.62
N GLU A 76 17.63 -8.17 6.65
CA GLU A 76 18.94 -8.74 7.02
C GLU A 76 19.41 -9.80 6.01
N ASN A 77 18.49 -10.51 5.37
CA ASN A 77 18.76 -11.46 4.28
C ASN A 77 18.25 -10.97 2.92
N MET A 78 18.49 -9.70 2.58
CA MET A 78 18.10 -9.11 1.29
C MET A 78 18.78 -9.73 0.06
N CYS A 79 19.75 -10.65 0.23
CA CYS A 79 20.41 -11.35 -0.87
C CYS A 79 20.39 -12.85 -0.62
N ILE A 80 19.51 -13.53 -1.36
CA ILE A 80 19.17 -14.92 -1.15
C ILE A 80 20.09 -15.76 -2.02
N GLN A 81 21.03 -16.44 -1.37
CA GLN A 81 21.91 -17.42 -1.98
C GLN A 81 21.37 -18.84 -1.75
N GLU A 82 21.97 -19.83 -2.42
CA GLU A 82 21.68 -21.22 -2.16
C GLU A 82 21.91 -21.56 -0.67
N GLY A 83 20.87 -22.03 0.01
CA GLY A 83 20.90 -22.33 1.45
C GLY A 83 20.56 -21.18 2.39
N SER A 84 20.34 -19.95 1.88
CA SER A 84 19.84 -18.84 2.69
C SER A 84 18.46 -19.17 3.26
N LYS A 85 18.27 -18.92 4.56
CA LYS A 85 16.99 -19.13 5.25
C LYS A 85 16.25 -17.81 5.42
N PRO A 86 14.90 -17.82 5.30
CA PRO A 86 14.09 -16.67 5.69
C PRO A 86 14.38 -16.23 7.13
N ASP A 87 14.40 -14.92 7.36
CA ASP A 87 14.66 -14.24 8.64
C ASP A 87 13.45 -13.45 9.17
N LEU A 88 12.37 -13.36 8.38
CA LEU A 88 11.19 -12.59 8.72
C LEU A 88 9.98 -13.50 8.91
N ASN A 89 9.28 -13.35 10.02
CA ASN A 89 7.95 -13.94 10.19
C ASN A 89 6.91 -12.82 10.19
N VAL A 90 6.01 -12.90 9.23
CA VAL A 90 4.91 -11.97 9.02
C VAL A 90 3.61 -12.70 9.30
N GLN A 91 2.81 -12.18 10.22
CA GLN A 91 1.47 -12.65 10.52
C GLN A 91 0.48 -11.61 10.02
N ILE A 92 -0.49 -12.04 9.23
CA ILE A 92 -1.57 -11.21 8.70
C ILE A 92 -2.88 -11.81 9.17
N LYS A 93 -3.64 -11.01 9.91
CA LYS A 93 -4.98 -11.34 10.36
C LYS A 93 -5.97 -10.45 9.65
N MET A 94 -7.06 -11.02 9.15
CA MET A 94 -8.17 -10.24 8.62
C MET A 94 -9.42 -10.60 9.38
N ASN A 95 -10.09 -9.59 9.92
CA ASN A 95 -11.39 -9.72 10.55
C ASN A 95 -12.34 -8.76 9.87
N GLY A 96 -13.52 -9.23 9.49
CA GLY A 96 -14.52 -8.38 8.87
C GLY A 96 -15.92 -8.88 9.12
N LYS A 97 -16.86 -7.96 9.10
CA LYS A 97 -18.29 -8.22 9.23
C LYS A 97 -19.00 -7.38 8.20
N TRP A 98 -20.00 -7.94 7.54
CA TRP A 98 -20.78 -7.22 6.53
C TRP A 98 -22.14 -7.88 6.27
N GLY A 99 -22.91 -7.27 5.36
CA GLY A 99 -24.24 -7.73 4.95
C GLY A 99 -25.39 -6.94 5.57
N VAL A 100 -25.11 -5.75 6.13
CA VAL A 100 -26.12 -4.87 6.75
C VAL A 100 -26.52 -3.70 5.83
N ILE A 101 -25.92 -3.64 4.64
CA ILE A 101 -26.19 -2.58 3.67
C ILE A 101 -27.46 -2.89 2.88
N GLU A 102 -28.35 -1.90 2.81
CA GLU A 102 -29.59 -2.03 2.06
C GLU A 102 -29.30 -2.20 0.56
N ASP A 103 -30.06 -3.06 -0.08
CA ASP A 103 -30.00 -3.33 -1.52
C ASP A 103 -28.67 -3.94 -2.03
N MET A 104 -27.79 -4.43 -1.15
CA MET A 104 -26.54 -5.08 -1.55
C MET A 104 -26.33 -6.43 -0.87
N ASP A 105 -25.89 -7.39 -1.66
CA ASP A 105 -25.53 -8.72 -1.17
C ASP A 105 -24.27 -8.68 -0.30
N GLY A 106 -24.17 -9.63 0.63
CA GLY A 106 -23.02 -9.76 1.51
C GLY A 106 -21.71 -10.02 0.77
N LEU A 107 -21.71 -10.87 -0.27
CA LEU A 107 -20.52 -11.13 -1.08
C LEU A 107 -20.14 -9.90 -1.91
N LEU A 108 -21.14 -9.18 -2.41
CA LEU A 108 -20.90 -7.94 -3.13
C LEU A 108 -20.23 -6.91 -2.18
N THR A 109 -20.68 -6.82 -0.93
CA THR A 109 -20.07 -5.96 0.11
C THR A 109 -18.65 -6.39 0.47
N ARG A 110 -18.42 -7.69 0.65
CA ARG A 110 -17.08 -8.28 0.80
C ARG A 110 -16.16 -7.82 -0.33
N ASP A 111 -16.62 -8.00 -1.57
CA ASP A 111 -15.81 -7.73 -2.76
C ASP A 111 -15.36 -6.28 -2.81
N GLN A 112 -16.24 -5.33 -2.50
CA GLN A 112 -15.89 -3.91 -2.43
C GLN A 112 -14.97 -3.58 -1.26
N LEU A 113 -15.20 -4.16 -0.07
CA LEU A 113 -14.34 -3.92 1.09
C LEU A 113 -12.92 -4.45 0.88
N VAL A 114 -12.79 -5.68 0.37
CA VAL A 114 -11.48 -6.28 0.05
C VAL A 114 -10.80 -5.50 -1.08
N HIS A 115 -11.56 -5.08 -2.10
CA HIS A 115 -11.04 -4.27 -3.19
C HIS A 115 -10.49 -2.94 -2.70
N ALA A 116 -11.29 -2.20 -1.94
CA ALA A 116 -10.93 -0.90 -1.39
C ALA A 116 -9.74 -1.00 -0.42
N MET A 117 -9.71 -2.04 0.44
CA MET A 117 -8.59 -2.28 1.36
C MET A 117 -7.28 -2.46 0.60
N TRP A 118 -7.28 -3.26 -0.46
CA TRP A 118 -6.08 -3.47 -1.28
C TRP A 118 -5.65 -2.21 -2.04
N ASP A 119 -6.59 -1.48 -2.62
CA ASP A 119 -6.31 -0.21 -3.28
C ASP A 119 -5.70 0.82 -2.32
N MET A 120 -6.21 0.90 -1.08
CA MET A 120 -5.66 1.78 -0.07
C MET A 120 -4.28 1.30 0.40
N LEU A 121 -4.09 0.00 0.62
CA LEU A 121 -2.81 -0.59 0.95
C LEU A 121 -1.73 -0.23 -0.08
N GLN A 122 -2.03 -0.38 -1.37
CA GLN A 122 -1.09 -0.03 -2.45
C GLN A 122 -0.69 1.46 -2.42
N LYS A 123 -1.56 2.35 -1.95
CA LYS A 123 -1.28 3.77 -1.83
C LYS A 123 -0.50 4.14 -0.56
N VAL A 124 -0.71 3.43 0.55
CA VAL A 124 0.02 3.69 1.81
C VAL A 124 1.34 2.96 1.93
N GLN A 125 1.50 1.81 1.28
CA GLN A 125 2.72 1.00 1.42
C GLN A 125 3.98 1.77 1.01
N GLU A 126 5.06 1.46 1.73
CA GLU A 126 6.37 2.05 1.50
C GLU A 126 7.32 0.98 0.97
N GLU A 127 8.14 1.33 0.00
CA GLU A 127 9.19 0.43 -0.46
C GLU A 127 10.24 0.26 0.66
N ASP A 128 10.61 -0.99 0.94
CA ASP A 128 11.62 -1.36 1.93
C ASP A 128 12.85 -2.00 1.29
N GLY A 129 13.33 -1.36 0.23
CA GLY A 129 14.46 -1.86 -0.55
C GLY A 129 14.09 -3.05 -1.45
N ILE A 130 15.13 -3.75 -1.89
CA ILE A 130 15.03 -4.83 -2.87
C ILE A 130 15.59 -6.10 -2.25
N VAL A 131 14.80 -7.17 -2.31
CA VAL A 131 15.21 -8.53 -2.00
C VAL A 131 15.70 -9.18 -3.29
N TRP A 132 17.00 -9.39 -3.37
CA TRP A 132 17.68 -10.06 -4.48
C TRP A 132 17.60 -11.58 -4.31
N ARG A 133 17.19 -12.26 -5.38
CA ARG A 133 16.94 -13.70 -5.39
C ARG A 133 17.87 -14.42 -6.35
N GLN A 134 18.07 -15.71 -6.08
CA GLN A 134 18.89 -16.59 -6.91
C GLN A 134 20.31 -16.05 -7.09
N CYS A 135 20.89 -15.53 -6.01
CA CYS A 135 22.25 -15.02 -6.00
C CYS A 135 23.22 -16.19 -5.88
N ALA A 136 24.28 -16.21 -6.68
CA ALA A 136 25.33 -17.21 -6.51
C ALA A 136 26.40 -16.78 -5.52
N SER A 137 26.93 -17.75 -4.77
CA SER A 137 28.12 -17.56 -3.96
C SER A 137 29.35 -17.39 -4.86
N ALA A 138 30.33 -16.62 -4.38
CA ALA A 138 31.46 -16.05 -5.12
C ALA A 138 32.34 -17.03 -5.96
N VAL A 139 32.10 -18.34 -5.96
CA VAL A 139 33.07 -19.35 -6.41
C VAL A 139 32.99 -19.69 -7.92
N PHE A 140 31.90 -19.41 -8.64
CA PHE A 140 31.77 -19.85 -10.04
C PHE A 140 31.24 -18.77 -11.01
N GLY A 141 32.15 -18.11 -11.74
CA GLY A 141 32.01 -17.66 -13.15
C GLY A 141 30.77 -16.86 -13.58
N LEU A 142 30.01 -16.29 -12.64
CA LEU A 142 28.75 -15.62 -12.91
C LEU A 142 28.88 -14.13 -13.23
N ASP A 143 30.08 -13.56 -13.07
CA ASP A 143 30.38 -12.14 -13.30
C ASP A 143 30.19 -11.69 -14.78
N ASP A 144 30.07 -12.65 -15.71
CA ASP A 144 29.91 -12.40 -17.15
C ASP A 144 28.57 -12.91 -17.71
N ARG A 145 27.60 -13.25 -16.84
CA ARG A 145 26.27 -13.67 -17.32
C ARG A 145 25.43 -12.47 -17.78
N PRO A 146 25.04 -12.42 -19.07
CA PRO A 146 24.27 -11.29 -19.62
C PRO A 146 22.84 -11.20 -19.06
N ASP A 147 22.37 -12.27 -18.43
CA ASP A 147 21.06 -12.40 -17.79
C ASP A 147 21.05 -12.04 -16.30
N ALA A 148 22.18 -11.64 -15.71
CA ALA A 148 22.21 -11.11 -14.36
C ALA A 148 21.48 -9.75 -14.27
N VAL A 149 20.64 -9.56 -13.24
CA VAL A 149 19.73 -8.39 -13.13
C VAL A 149 20.50 -7.08 -13.07
N CYS A 150 21.68 -7.09 -12.47
CA CYS A 150 22.54 -5.92 -12.32
C CYS A 150 23.61 -5.79 -13.41
N GLY A 151 23.78 -6.82 -14.25
CA GLY A 151 24.75 -6.84 -15.34
C GLY A 151 26.20 -6.55 -14.91
N LYS A 152 27.07 -6.37 -15.92
CA LYS A 152 28.52 -6.16 -15.73
C LYS A 152 28.89 -4.76 -15.23
N PHE A 153 28.11 -3.75 -15.59
CA PHE A 153 28.27 -2.40 -15.06
C PHE A 153 27.52 -2.36 -13.74
N ARG A 154 28.25 -2.25 -12.63
CA ARG A 154 27.72 -2.34 -11.26
C ARG A 154 27.29 -0.95 -10.75
N PRO A 155 26.05 -0.47 -10.99
CA PRO A 155 25.61 0.80 -10.44
C PRO A 155 25.47 0.70 -8.91
N THR A 156 25.60 1.82 -8.21
CA THR A 156 25.46 1.89 -6.74
C THR A 156 24.09 1.40 -6.23
N GLN A 157 23.06 1.42 -7.07
CA GLN A 157 21.73 0.88 -6.80
C GLN A 157 21.63 -0.66 -6.81
N CYS A 158 22.70 -1.34 -7.23
CA CYS A 158 22.85 -2.80 -7.25
C CYS A 158 23.68 -3.32 -6.09
N LEU A 159 23.79 -2.58 -4.98
CA LEU A 159 24.55 -3.02 -3.82
C LEU A 159 23.68 -3.88 -2.90
N CYS A 160 24.09 -5.13 -2.70
CA CYS A 160 23.64 -5.93 -1.57
C CYS A 160 24.24 -5.34 -0.29
N ARG A 161 23.44 -4.69 0.55
CA ARG A 161 23.96 -4.04 1.75
C ARG A 161 24.03 -5.05 2.89
N LYS A 162 25.24 -5.49 3.25
CA LYS A 162 25.46 -6.16 4.53
C LYS A 162 25.74 -5.12 5.61
N THR A 163 25.14 -5.29 6.78
CA THR A 163 25.43 -4.54 8.00
C THR A 163 26.92 -4.67 8.36
N GLY A 164 27.61 -3.53 8.45
CA GLY A 164 28.89 -3.40 9.17
C GLY A 164 30.15 -3.82 8.41
N GLY A 165 30.74 -2.88 7.67
CA GLY A 165 32.12 -2.97 7.17
C GLY A 165 32.28 -3.89 5.96
N ASP A 166 32.85 -3.33 4.90
CA ASP A 166 33.23 -4.00 3.64
C ASP A 166 32.06 -4.24 2.67
N GLY A 167 32.00 -3.39 1.64
CA GLY A 167 30.91 -3.29 0.66
C GLY A 167 30.57 -4.59 -0.08
N GLY A 168 29.29 -4.72 -0.45
CA GLY A 168 28.70 -5.93 -1.03
C GLY A 168 29.28 -6.36 -2.38
N TYR A 169 29.46 -7.67 -2.53
CA TYR A 169 30.12 -8.31 -3.69
C TYR A 169 29.25 -9.31 -4.46
N ASP A 170 27.95 -9.50 -4.16
CA ASP A 170 27.18 -10.63 -4.73
C ASP A 170 25.88 -10.28 -5.48
N ALA A 171 25.44 -9.02 -5.52
CA ALA A 171 24.18 -8.63 -6.19
C ALA A 171 24.25 -8.68 -7.72
N ASP A 172 25.46 -8.59 -8.28
CA ASP A 172 25.75 -8.79 -9.71
C ASP A 172 25.63 -10.25 -10.17
N ARG A 173 25.41 -11.17 -9.23
CA ARG A 173 25.21 -12.61 -9.49
C ARG A 173 23.80 -13.09 -9.19
N CYS A 174 22.87 -12.16 -8.99
CA CYS A 174 21.46 -12.45 -8.75
C CYS A 174 20.68 -12.41 -10.07
N MET A 175 19.86 -13.43 -10.28
CA MET A 175 19.07 -13.62 -11.50
C MET A 175 17.65 -13.05 -11.38
N ASP A 176 17.26 -12.65 -10.17
CA ASP A 176 15.93 -12.15 -9.88
C ASP A 176 15.94 -11.12 -8.75
N LYS A 177 14.90 -10.27 -8.71
CA LYS A 177 14.68 -9.28 -7.65
C LYS A 177 13.20 -9.09 -7.38
N VAL A 178 12.87 -8.88 -6.11
CA VAL A 178 11.53 -8.47 -5.67
C VAL A 178 11.65 -7.27 -4.74
N SER A 179 10.70 -6.33 -4.86
CA SER A 179 10.61 -5.22 -3.93
C SER A 179 10.16 -5.71 -2.57
N GLY A 180 10.89 -5.32 -1.53
CA GLY A 180 10.42 -5.42 -0.15
C GLY A 180 9.46 -4.27 0.16
N TYR A 181 8.54 -4.47 1.09
CA TYR A 181 7.61 -3.43 1.52
C TYR A 181 7.54 -3.27 3.04
N ARG A 182 7.15 -2.08 3.48
CA ARG A 182 6.58 -1.82 4.80
C ARG A 182 5.13 -1.41 4.66
N ILE A 183 4.31 -1.91 5.57
CA ILE A 183 2.87 -1.63 5.60
C ILE A 183 2.43 -1.30 7.03
N PRO A 184 1.31 -0.59 7.23
CA PRO A 184 0.81 -0.31 8.58
C PRO A 184 0.55 -1.59 9.38
N SER A 185 0.79 -1.55 10.68
CA SER A 185 0.51 -2.67 11.59
C SER A 185 -0.97 -2.97 11.75
N GLU A 186 -1.81 -1.98 11.45
CA GLU A 186 -3.26 -2.08 11.52
C GLU A 186 -3.87 -1.19 10.45
N MET A 187 -4.87 -1.72 9.77
CA MET A 187 -5.65 -1.05 8.74
C MET A 187 -7.11 -1.41 8.96
N GLU A 188 -8.00 -0.44 8.87
CA GLU A 188 -9.43 -0.62 9.10
C GLU A 188 -10.19 0.16 8.03
N LEU A 189 -11.11 -0.51 7.38
CA LEU A 189 -12.01 0.09 6.41
C LEU A 189 -13.43 0.01 6.95
N ASN A 190 -14.03 1.17 7.16
CA ASN A 190 -15.37 1.30 7.71
C ASN A 190 -16.32 1.90 6.69
N ILE A 191 -17.56 1.43 6.70
CA ILE A 191 -18.64 1.99 5.91
C ILE A 191 -19.43 2.96 6.79
N TYR A 192 -19.66 4.15 6.27
CA TYR A 192 -20.47 5.17 6.93
C TYR A 192 -21.65 5.56 6.06
N ASN A 193 -22.76 5.88 6.71
CA ASN A 193 -23.83 6.63 6.09
C ASN A 193 -23.35 8.06 5.80
N MET A 194 -23.91 8.73 4.79
CA MET A 194 -23.55 10.13 4.50
C MET A 194 -23.84 11.12 5.63
N ASP A 195 -24.70 10.77 6.58
CA ASP A 195 -24.93 11.56 7.80
C ASP A 195 -23.81 11.42 8.85
N GLY A 196 -22.80 10.57 8.58
CA GLY A 196 -21.66 10.31 9.46
C GLY A 196 -21.88 9.21 10.49
N SER A 197 -23.04 8.53 10.49
CA SER A 197 -23.25 7.38 11.36
C SER A 197 -22.52 6.14 10.86
N LEU A 198 -21.82 5.45 11.77
CA LEU A 198 -21.04 4.24 11.50
C LEU A 198 -21.97 3.05 11.23
N ARG A 199 -21.71 2.30 10.16
CA ARG A 199 -22.36 1.01 9.90
C ARG A 199 -21.57 -0.12 10.56
N ALA A 200 -22.23 -1.26 10.75
CA ALA A 200 -21.59 -2.46 11.28
C ALA A 200 -20.62 -3.10 10.28
N ASP A 201 -20.69 -2.72 9.00
CA ASP A 201 -19.87 -3.26 7.93
C ASP A 201 -18.44 -2.69 7.99
N THR A 202 -17.47 -3.57 8.24
CA THR A 202 -16.06 -3.24 8.45
C THR A 202 -15.14 -4.35 7.99
N LEU A 203 -13.92 -3.98 7.61
CA LEU A 203 -12.81 -4.90 7.35
C LEU A 203 -11.55 -4.37 8.03
N THR A 204 -11.02 -5.13 8.97
CA THR A 204 -9.76 -4.86 9.67
C THR A 204 -8.69 -5.84 9.21
N VAL A 205 -7.50 -5.33 8.89
CA VAL A 205 -6.30 -6.11 8.62
C VAL A 205 -5.24 -5.73 9.66
N THR A 206 -4.85 -6.70 10.48
CA THR A 206 -3.78 -6.54 11.47
C THR A 206 -2.55 -7.29 11.02
N VAL A 207 -1.41 -6.61 11.07
CA VAL A 207 -0.11 -7.14 10.66
C VAL A 207 0.81 -7.15 11.86
N ALA A 208 1.44 -8.30 12.09
CA ALA A 208 2.53 -8.42 13.04
C ALA A 208 3.76 -8.94 12.30
N SER A 209 4.90 -8.31 12.54
CA SER A 209 6.18 -8.72 11.96
C SER A 209 7.21 -8.79 13.07
N ARG A 210 7.93 -9.90 13.15
CA ARG A 210 9.07 -10.06 14.06
C ARG A 210 10.35 -9.90 13.24
N GLN A 211 10.70 -8.65 12.94
CA GLN A 211 12.02 -8.32 12.40
C GLN A 211 13.01 -8.13 13.56
N ILE A 212 14.22 -8.69 13.47
CA ILE A 212 15.32 -8.45 14.43
C ILE A 212 16.05 -7.14 14.04
N VAL A 213 15.33 -6.05 13.76
CA VAL A 213 15.94 -4.74 13.47
C VAL A 213 15.03 -3.63 13.99
N GLU A 214 15.61 -2.63 14.65
CA GLU A 214 14.89 -1.51 15.26
C GLU A 214 13.92 -0.85 14.27
N ALA A 215 12.66 -0.72 14.71
CA ALA A 215 11.58 -0.16 13.91
C ALA A 215 11.95 1.25 13.41
N ALA A 216 11.72 1.50 12.12
CA ALA A 216 11.74 2.85 11.59
C ALA A 216 10.78 3.74 12.41
N ALA A 217 11.15 5.01 12.58
CA ALA A 217 10.37 5.96 13.37
C ALA A 217 8.90 5.99 12.92
N PRO A 218 7.94 6.04 13.87
CA PRO A 218 6.52 6.06 13.54
C PRO A 218 6.17 7.29 12.69
N GLY A 219 5.39 7.08 11.63
CA GLY A 219 5.01 8.11 10.67
C GLY A 219 3.83 7.66 9.81
N CYS A 220 3.06 8.61 9.31
CA CYS A 220 1.85 8.34 8.51
C CYS A 220 2.13 8.08 7.02
N GLY A 221 3.38 7.72 6.69
CA GLY A 221 3.87 7.49 5.34
C GLY A 221 3.40 8.48 4.27
N LYS A 222 3.22 7.99 3.04
CA LYS A 222 2.91 8.81 1.85
C LYS A 222 1.55 9.53 1.92
N LEU A 223 0.59 9.03 2.69
CA LEU A 223 -0.78 9.57 2.75
C LEU A 223 -1.08 10.34 4.03
N GLY A 224 -0.11 10.55 4.92
CA GLY A 224 -0.35 11.15 6.23
C GLY A 224 -0.92 12.57 6.25
N ALA A 225 -0.80 13.31 5.14
CA ALA A 225 -1.38 14.65 4.99
C ALA A 225 -2.64 14.68 4.11
N VAL A 226 -3.07 13.54 3.56
CA VAL A 226 -4.20 13.45 2.64
C VAL A 226 -5.46 13.14 3.43
N ALA A 227 -6.47 14.01 3.34
CA ALA A 227 -7.75 13.80 4.00
C ALA A 227 -8.69 12.86 3.22
N GLU A 228 -8.63 12.90 1.88
CA GLU A 228 -9.53 12.17 0.99
C GLU A 228 -8.81 11.73 -0.29
N VAL A 229 -9.09 10.53 -0.78
CA VAL A 229 -8.62 10.04 -2.08
C VAL A 229 -9.75 9.46 -2.89
N ALA A 230 -9.71 9.66 -4.21
CA ALA A 230 -10.58 8.94 -5.11
C ALA A 230 -10.10 7.48 -5.27
N MET A 231 -11.05 6.55 -5.31
CA MET A 231 -10.86 5.16 -5.69
C MET A 231 -11.85 4.73 -6.76
N ALA A 232 -11.47 3.73 -7.55
CA ALA A 232 -12.40 3.11 -8.47
C ALA A 232 -13.34 2.21 -7.67
N MET A 233 -14.64 2.49 -7.75
CA MET A 233 -15.65 1.60 -7.17
C MET A 233 -16.02 0.51 -8.17
N ILE A 234 -16.37 -0.66 -7.66
CA ILE A 234 -17.03 -1.70 -8.46
C ILE A 234 -18.32 -1.08 -9.04
N PRO A 235 -18.67 -1.32 -10.32
CA PRO A 235 -19.76 -0.59 -10.99
C PRO A 235 -21.10 -0.57 -10.23
N GLU A 236 -21.44 -1.68 -9.58
CA GLU A 236 -22.62 -1.84 -8.72
C GLU A 236 -22.59 -0.89 -7.51
N PHE A 237 -21.40 -0.64 -6.93
CA PHE A 237 -21.17 0.25 -5.79
C PHE A 237 -21.02 1.70 -6.19
N GLY A 238 -20.49 2.01 -7.38
CA GLY A 238 -20.25 3.39 -7.83
C GLY A 238 -21.51 4.26 -7.92
N LYS A 239 -22.71 3.66 -7.85
CA LYS A 239 -23.99 4.37 -7.76
C LYS A 239 -24.43 4.68 -6.33
N THR A 240 -23.91 3.94 -5.36
CA THR A 240 -24.35 3.94 -3.96
C THR A 240 -23.31 4.55 -3.03
N PHE A 241 -22.02 4.38 -3.35
CA PHE A 241 -20.89 4.87 -2.59
C PHE A 241 -20.23 6.06 -3.24
N SER A 242 -19.79 6.99 -2.41
CA SER A 242 -18.85 8.05 -2.80
C SER A 242 -17.55 7.43 -3.29
N ASP A 243 -17.08 7.82 -4.47
CA ASP A 243 -15.76 7.47 -5.00
C ASP A 243 -14.60 8.04 -4.15
N GLN A 244 -14.89 9.04 -3.31
CA GLN A 244 -13.97 9.59 -2.33
C GLN A 244 -13.98 8.75 -1.05
N VAL A 245 -12.78 8.35 -0.63
CA VAL A 245 -12.51 7.65 0.64
C VAL A 245 -11.77 8.57 1.56
N LYS A 246 -12.31 8.73 2.77
CA LYS A 246 -11.65 9.49 3.83
C LYS A 246 -10.49 8.70 4.39
N ILE A 247 -9.37 9.37 4.63
CA ILE A 247 -8.16 8.76 5.14
C ILE A 247 -7.85 9.33 6.53
N LEU A 248 -7.60 8.43 7.49
CA LEU A 248 -7.18 8.79 8.83
C LEU A 248 -5.96 7.96 9.25
N CYS A 249 -4.82 8.62 9.41
CA CYS A 249 -3.69 8.01 10.08
C CYS A 249 -3.84 8.14 11.61
N ARG A 250 -3.66 7.04 12.35
CA ARG A 250 -3.75 6.99 13.81
C ARG A 250 -2.38 6.83 14.45
N HIS A 251 -2.18 7.48 15.60
CA HIS A 251 -0.95 7.46 16.40
C HIS A 251 -0.91 6.33 17.41
#